data_AF-A0A9J6E7P1-F1
#
_entry.id   AF-A0A9J6E7P1-F1
#
_cell.length_a   1.000
_cell.length_b   1.000
_cell.length_c   1.000
_cell.angle_alpha   90.00
_cell.angle_beta   90.00
_cell.angle_gamma   90.00
#
_symmetry.space_group_name_H-M   'P 1'
#
loop_
_entity.id
_entity.type
_entity.pdbx_description
1 polymer ?
#
loop_
_entity_poly.entity_id
_entity_poly.type
_entity_poly.pdbx_seq_one_letter_code
_entity_poly.pdbx_strand_id
1 'polypeptide(L)'
;MYGRGIDSCAGTLRHRTCRMAPDAGARPYSTQCTTGAVREDVTALGAPDNRTAVRPQRALPPRHCKCGGQAQPCGTSGASRRAQLRQEEGDEAKGPRRDCSSVFAPSSRSLSMEQLRSGENVDGDCGHSAADRPDWFDAHKFDRAKQIFREHLFSFFFAHLVGLAMVVTRPSILEPLVSTGRSSTLSALYRRYLSTLRHVKCWYEGDIWSPDDAAALSIARVRQMHREVSGQLRNRRCPVTGATYLSQLDMAVTQFAFVGLVVLHPRQLGPLPQRVRARVRSPLLEEKLVKPGLVKASPEASAMSKDIISAVRVLVIFLSYEGMMAYWARQVGLDFNAALSLYDWWSYCLIWLTFNLLLRYRTFRNMFNWLLRVAIRRGTKWGGYLQKQLEAQELHARVP
;
A
#
# COMPACT_ATOMS: atom_id res chain seq x y z
N MET A 1 -40.26 -28.60 -20.90
CA MET A 1 -40.65 -30.02 -20.77
C MET A 1 -39.51 -30.79 -20.12
N TYR A 2 -39.86 -31.65 -19.16
CA TYR A 2 -39.03 -32.35 -18.14
C TYR A 2 -38.47 -31.44 -17.02
N GLY A 3 -38.90 -31.50 -15.74
CA GLY A 3 -39.86 -32.35 -15.04
C GLY A 3 -39.20 -33.27 -13.99
N ARG A 4 -39.68 -33.16 -12.73
CA ARG A 4 -39.34 -33.84 -11.44
C ARG A 4 -38.35 -33.05 -10.57
N GLY A 5 -38.66 -32.58 -9.35
CA GLY A 5 -39.72 -32.93 -8.40
C GLY A 5 -39.19 -33.89 -7.35
N ILE A 6 -38.77 -33.39 -6.18
CA ILE A 6 -38.63 -34.14 -4.93
C ILE A 6 -39.07 -33.24 -3.77
N ASP A 7 -39.89 -33.86 -2.93
CA ASP A 7 -40.74 -33.30 -1.90
C ASP A 7 -40.05 -32.87 -0.60
N SER A 8 -40.84 -32.06 0.10
CA SER A 8 -40.78 -31.61 1.49
C SER A 8 -40.65 -32.75 2.51
N CYS A 9 -39.79 -32.56 3.51
CA CYS A 9 -39.94 -33.17 4.84
C CYS A 9 -39.88 -32.07 5.90
N ALA A 10 -41.05 -31.72 6.43
CA ALA A 10 -41.24 -31.01 7.67
C ALA A 10 -40.92 -31.94 8.86
N GLY A 11 -39.97 -31.53 9.70
CA GLY A 11 -39.60 -32.22 10.93
C GLY A 11 -39.61 -31.25 12.11
N THR A 12 -40.74 -31.22 12.82
CA THR A 12 -40.98 -30.48 14.05
C THR A 12 -40.11 -31.04 15.17
N LEU A 13 -39.21 -30.24 15.76
CA LEU A 13 -38.50 -30.60 16.99
C LEU A 13 -38.70 -29.50 18.04
N ARG A 14 -39.52 -29.84 19.05
CA ARG A 14 -39.81 -29.05 20.24
C ARG A 14 -38.62 -29.02 21.20
N HIS A 15 -38.39 -27.83 21.74
CA HIS A 15 -37.83 -27.46 23.05
C HIS A 15 -37.13 -28.54 23.91
N ARG A 16 -35.85 -28.30 24.19
CA ARG A 16 -35.27 -28.49 25.53
C ARG A 16 -34.57 -27.21 25.97
N THR A 17 -35.21 -26.51 26.89
CA THR A 17 -34.63 -25.42 27.68
C THR A 17 -33.75 -26.03 28.77
N CYS A 18 -32.43 -25.88 28.66
CA CYS A 18 -31.52 -26.08 29.79
C CYS A 18 -31.33 -24.74 30.50
N ARG A 19 -31.93 -24.62 31.69
CA ARG A 19 -31.54 -23.63 32.70
C ARG A 19 -30.13 -23.99 33.17
N MET A 20 -29.19 -23.06 33.05
CA MET A 20 -27.99 -23.05 33.90
C MET A 20 -28.14 -21.96 34.95
N ALA A 21 -27.90 -22.35 36.20
CA ALA A 21 -27.82 -21.50 37.38
C ALA A 21 -26.51 -20.68 37.34
N PRO A 22 -26.42 -19.56 38.10
CA PRO A 22 -25.33 -18.61 37.97
C PRO A 22 -24.12 -19.05 38.79
N ASP A 23 -22.96 -19.16 38.13
CA ASP A 23 -21.68 -19.30 38.82
C ASP A 23 -21.05 -17.94 39.09
N ALA A 24 -20.56 -17.83 40.32
CA ALA A 24 -20.03 -16.64 40.95
C ALA A 24 -18.60 -16.32 40.48
N GLY A 25 -18.28 -15.01 40.49
CA GLY A 25 -16.91 -14.55 40.72
C GLY A 25 -16.05 -14.27 39.48
N ALA A 26 -16.34 -13.16 38.78
CA ALA A 26 -15.34 -12.49 37.94
C ALA A 26 -15.11 -11.07 38.47
N ARG A 27 -13.90 -10.83 39.00
CA ARG A 27 -13.41 -9.51 39.40
C ARG A 27 -13.28 -8.60 38.17
N PRO A 28 -13.58 -7.29 38.27
CA PRO A 28 -13.36 -6.39 37.14
C PRO A 28 -11.86 -6.08 37.00
N TYR A 29 -11.30 -6.34 35.82
CA TYR A 29 -10.05 -5.75 35.39
C TYR A 29 -10.29 -4.27 35.10
N SER A 30 -9.75 -3.38 35.94
CA SER A 30 -9.61 -1.97 35.61
C SER A 30 -8.34 -1.80 34.76
N THR A 31 -8.51 -1.62 33.46
CA THR A 31 -7.45 -1.05 32.61
C THR A 31 -7.63 0.46 32.58
N GLN A 32 -6.84 1.16 33.39
CA GLN A 32 -6.59 2.58 33.20
C GLN A 32 -5.82 2.75 31.87
N CYS A 33 -6.52 3.21 30.83
CA CYS A 33 -5.89 3.70 29.61
C CYS A 33 -5.29 5.09 29.90
N THR A 34 -3.97 5.18 29.95
CA THR A 34 -3.26 6.45 29.84
C THR A 34 -3.32 6.92 28.38
N THR A 35 -4.19 7.89 28.10
CA THR A 35 -4.29 8.54 26.79
C THR A 35 -3.08 9.45 26.55
N GLY A 36 -2.03 8.90 25.95
CA GLY A 36 -1.00 9.69 25.26
C GLY A 36 -1.49 10.05 23.87
N ALA A 37 -2.21 11.16 23.72
CA ALA A 37 -2.66 11.65 22.43
C ALA A 37 -1.48 12.18 21.60
N VAL A 38 -0.95 11.36 20.69
CA VAL A 38 -0.05 11.83 19.63
C VAL A 38 -0.88 12.60 18.60
N ARG A 39 -0.76 13.92 18.63
CA ARG A 39 -1.37 14.86 17.68
C ARG A 39 -0.63 14.76 16.34
N GLU A 40 -1.26 14.15 15.33
CA GLU A 40 -0.82 14.25 13.94
C GLU A 40 -1.55 15.43 13.29
N ASP A 41 -0.84 16.55 13.10
CA ASP A 41 -1.31 17.65 12.26
C ASP A 41 -1.27 17.20 10.79
N VAL A 42 -2.44 17.20 10.14
CA VAL A 42 -2.65 16.72 8.76
C VAL A 42 -2.24 17.78 7.70
N THR A 43 -1.47 18.79 8.09
CA THR A 43 -1.07 19.92 7.23
C THR A 43 0.45 20.10 7.19
N ALA A 44 1.16 19.22 6.48
CA ALA A 44 2.53 19.48 6.06
C ALA A 44 2.94 18.64 4.83
N LEU A 45 2.28 18.90 3.69
CA LEU A 45 2.91 18.75 2.38
C LEU A 45 2.53 20.04 1.62
N GLY A 46 3.34 21.07 1.82
CA GLY A 46 3.05 22.46 1.44
C GLY A 46 3.07 22.71 -0.06
N ALA A 47 2.09 23.48 -0.53
CA ALA A 47 2.20 24.29 -1.74
C ALA A 47 2.67 25.70 -1.32
N PRO A 48 3.46 26.42 -2.14
CA PRO A 48 3.91 27.75 -1.78
C PRO A 48 2.73 28.74 -1.84
N ASP A 49 2.48 29.41 -0.72
CA ASP A 49 1.44 30.41 -0.60
C ASP A 49 1.92 31.74 -1.20
N ASN A 50 1.11 32.28 -2.10
CA ASN A 50 1.42 33.46 -2.90
C ASN A 50 0.46 34.57 -2.46
N ARG A 51 0.91 35.47 -1.56
CA ARG A 51 0.27 36.77 -1.28
C ARG A 51 1.08 37.62 -0.30
N THR A 52 1.95 38.45 -0.86
CA THR A 52 2.11 39.86 -0.44
C THR A 52 2.65 40.66 -1.62
N ALA A 53 1.75 41.29 -2.35
CA ALA A 53 2.09 42.29 -3.34
C ALA A 53 2.35 43.61 -2.62
N VAL A 54 3.59 44.10 -2.68
CA VAL A 54 3.95 45.50 -2.47
C VAL A 54 4.67 45.97 -3.73
N ARG A 55 4.10 46.98 -4.39
CA ARG A 55 4.60 47.62 -5.63
C ARG A 55 5.66 48.71 -5.29
N PRO A 56 6.40 49.25 -6.26
CA PRO A 56 7.86 49.41 -6.19
C PRO A 56 8.30 50.82 -5.82
N GLN A 57 9.51 50.95 -5.27
CA GLN A 57 10.21 52.24 -5.19
C GLN A 57 11.43 52.30 -6.11
N ARG A 58 11.59 53.48 -6.71
CA ARG A 58 12.54 53.88 -7.75
C ARG A 58 14.00 53.83 -7.29
N ALA A 59 14.87 53.50 -8.23
CA ALA A 59 16.31 53.72 -8.18
C ALA A 59 16.70 55.18 -8.45
N LEU A 60 17.86 55.62 -7.91
CA LEU A 60 18.91 56.44 -8.55
C LEU A 60 20.14 56.56 -7.59
N PRO A 61 21.36 56.96 -8.06
CA PRO A 61 22.69 56.34 -7.81
C PRO A 61 23.60 57.29 -6.95
N PRO A 62 24.98 57.31 -6.94
CA PRO A 62 26.06 56.61 -7.69
C PRO A 62 27.24 56.09 -6.81
N ARG A 63 28.30 55.43 -7.33
CA ARG A 63 29.55 56.06 -7.83
C ARG A 63 30.49 55.05 -8.53
N HIS A 64 31.20 55.63 -9.50
CA HIS A 64 32.19 55.08 -10.43
C HIS A 64 33.44 54.43 -9.82
N CYS A 65 34.03 53.48 -10.56
CA CYS A 65 35.40 53.63 -11.03
C CYS A 65 35.59 52.99 -12.42
N LYS A 66 36.25 53.74 -13.31
CA LYS A 66 36.57 53.43 -14.72
C LYS A 66 37.95 52.76 -14.81
N CYS A 67 38.10 51.86 -15.78
CA CYS A 67 39.13 51.80 -16.83
C CYS A 67 38.83 50.50 -17.63
N GLY A 68 38.50 50.49 -18.92
CA GLY A 68 39.03 51.29 -20.02
C GLY A 68 39.87 50.34 -20.88
N GLY A 69 39.25 49.72 -21.89
CA GLY A 69 39.94 48.89 -22.89
C GLY A 69 40.15 49.65 -24.20
N GLN A 70 41.07 49.14 -25.04
CA GLN A 70 41.21 49.23 -26.51
C GLN A 70 42.62 48.69 -26.85
N ALA A 71 42.95 48.02 -27.95
CA ALA A 71 42.25 47.53 -29.14
C ALA A 71 43.13 46.46 -29.85
N GLN A 72 42.47 45.47 -30.51
CA GLN A 72 42.74 44.68 -31.75
C GLN A 72 44.14 44.60 -32.44
N PRO A 73 44.38 43.70 -33.46
CA PRO A 73 43.68 42.49 -33.94
C PRO A 73 44.62 41.30 -34.35
N CYS A 74 44.01 40.21 -34.89
CA CYS A 74 44.55 39.06 -35.68
C CYS A 74 44.31 37.73 -34.95
N GLY A 75 43.89 36.63 -35.56
CA GLY A 75 43.64 36.26 -36.94
C GLY A 75 43.11 34.81 -36.90
N THR A 76 42.51 34.40 -38.01
CA THR A 76 41.89 33.10 -38.27
C THR A 76 42.75 31.87 -37.91
N SER A 77 42.16 30.86 -37.26
CA SER A 77 42.20 29.43 -37.66
C SER A 77 41.78 28.51 -36.51
N GLY A 78 41.27 27.32 -36.87
CA GLY A 78 41.48 26.14 -36.01
C GLY A 78 40.27 25.59 -35.28
N ALA A 79 39.28 25.13 -36.04
CA ALA A 79 38.42 24.03 -35.60
C ALA A 79 39.28 22.78 -35.37
N SER A 80 39.85 22.59 -34.17
CA SER A 80 40.34 21.29 -33.67
C SER A 80 40.81 21.44 -32.22
N ARG A 81 39.88 21.35 -31.25
CA ARG A 81 40.22 21.27 -29.81
C ARG A 81 39.21 20.45 -29.00
N ARG A 82 38.66 19.40 -29.62
CA ARG A 82 37.75 18.46 -28.96
C ARG A 82 38.13 16.98 -29.15
N ALA A 83 39.35 16.71 -29.61
CA ALA A 83 39.85 15.37 -29.91
C ALA A 83 41.18 15.00 -29.21
N GLN A 84 41.66 15.79 -28.24
CA GLN A 84 42.96 15.57 -27.58
C GLN A 84 42.89 15.54 -26.05
N LEU A 85 41.86 14.89 -25.50
CA LEU A 85 41.79 14.46 -24.09
C LEU A 85 41.29 13.00 -24.00
N ARG A 86 41.85 12.14 -24.85
CA ARG A 86 41.72 10.68 -24.81
C ARG A 86 43.06 10.06 -25.24
N GLN A 87 44.11 10.24 -24.45
CA GLN A 87 45.34 9.42 -24.57
C GLN A 87 46.38 9.73 -23.49
N GLU A 88 45.99 9.76 -22.22
CA GLU A 88 46.96 9.64 -21.11
C GLU A 88 46.31 8.86 -19.97
N GLU A 89 46.41 7.54 -20.03
CA GLU A 89 46.35 6.65 -18.86
C GLU A 89 46.97 5.31 -19.27
N GLY A 90 48.27 5.17 -18.99
CA GLY A 90 49.04 3.95 -19.17
C GLY A 90 50.02 3.81 -18.01
N ASP A 91 50.02 2.61 -17.43
CA ASP A 91 51.02 2.00 -16.55
C ASP A 91 51.14 2.48 -15.10
N GLU A 92 50.34 1.84 -14.22
CA GLU A 92 50.77 1.56 -12.84
C GLU A 92 50.46 0.10 -12.43
N ALA A 93 51.40 -0.47 -11.66
CA ALA A 93 51.71 -1.89 -11.57
C ALA A 93 50.64 -2.80 -10.90
N LYS A 94 50.53 -4.02 -11.43
CA LYS A 94 49.69 -5.12 -10.93
C LYS A 94 50.31 -5.79 -9.69
N GLY A 95 49.81 -5.48 -8.50
CA GLY A 95 49.86 -6.39 -7.34
C GLY A 95 48.80 -7.49 -7.44
N PRO A 96 48.93 -8.64 -6.73
CA PRO A 96 47.97 -9.74 -6.85
C PRO A 96 46.62 -9.30 -6.26
N ARG A 97 45.68 -8.97 -7.15
CA ARG A 97 44.28 -8.76 -6.81
C ARG A 97 43.77 -10.07 -6.21
N ARG A 98 43.39 -10.05 -4.93
CA ARG A 98 42.55 -11.11 -4.36
C ARG A 98 41.29 -11.18 -5.19
N ASP A 99 41.16 -12.29 -5.91
CA ASP A 99 39.99 -12.62 -6.70
C ASP A 99 38.81 -12.86 -5.75
N CYS A 100 38.04 -11.80 -5.48
CA CYS A 100 36.72 -11.90 -4.86
C CYS A 100 35.62 -12.07 -5.91
N SER A 101 35.96 -12.46 -7.14
CA SER A 101 34.99 -12.62 -8.24
C SER A 101 34.27 -13.98 -8.20
N SER A 102 34.53 -14.83 -7.19
CA SER A 102 33.89 -16.15 -7.06
C SER A 102 32.84 -16.25 -5.94
N VAL A 103 32.43 -15.15 -5.31
CA VAL A 103 31.38 -15.17 -4.28
C VAL A 103 30.21 -14.32 -4.75
N PHE A 104 29.11 -14.98 -5.12
CA PHE A 104 27.83 -14.43 -5.59
C PHE A 104 27.71 -14.13 -7.09
N ALA A 105 27.77 -15.19 -7.91
CA ALA A 105 26.72 -15.33 -8.92
C ALA A 105 25.34 -15.25 -8.20
N PRO A 106 24.33 -14.53 -8.71
CA PRO A 106 23.02 -14.48 -8.08
C PRO A 106 22.38 -15.86 -8.25
N SER A 107 22.66 -16.77 -7.31
CA SER A 107 21.97 -18.05 -7.25
C SER A 107 20.50 -17.71 -7.03
N SER A 108 19.69 -17.99 -8.04
CA SER A 108 18.24 -17.80 -8.03
C SER A 108 17.57 -18.82 -7.10
N ARG A 109 18.01 -18.91 -5.84
CA ARG A 109 17.35 -19.76 -4.85
C ARG A 109 16.03 -19.08 -4.51
N SER A 110 14.94 -19.65 -5.01
CA SER A 110 13.60 -19.29 -4.56
C SER A 110 13.53 -19.47 -3.05
N LEU A 111 13.14 -18.42 -2.31
CA LEU A 111 12.90 -18.50 -0.88
C LEU A 111 11.93 -19.65 -0.58
N SER A 112 12.31 -20.56 0.32
CA SER A 112 11.42 -21.62 0.78
C SER A 112 10.39 -21.07 1.79
N MET A 113 9.30 -21.81 2.03
CA MET A 113 8.35 -21.45 3.10
C MET A 113 9.01 -21.44 4.47
N GLU A 114 9.99 -22.31 4.69
CA GLU A 114 10.74 -22.40 5.94
C GLU A 114 11.56 -21.12 6.17
N GLN A 115 12.24 -20.62 5.14
CA GLN A 115 12.98 -19.36 5.20
C GLN A 115 12.08 -18.15 5.41
N LEU A 116 10.85 -18.14 4.88
CA LEU A 116 9.90 -17.07 5.16
C LEU A 116 9.37 -17.16 6.60
N ARG A 117 9.09 -18.38 7.08
CA ARG A 117 8.61 -18.62 8.44
C ARG A 117 9.66 -18.32 9.51
N SER A 118 10.96 -18.43 9.21
CA SER A 118 11.98 -18.01 10.18
C SER A 118 11.88 -16.52 10.51
N GLY A 119 11.30 -15.71 9.63
CA GLY A 119 11.01 -14.29 9.88
C GLY A 119 9.81 -14.02 10.80
N GLU A 120 9.06 -15.03 11.24
CA GLU A 120 7.85 -14.88 12.07
C GLU A 120 8.15 -14.40 13.51
N ASN A 121 9.38 -14.63 13.98
CA ASN A 121 9.83 -14.24 15.32
C ASN A 121 10.91 -13.16 15.31
N VAL A 122 11.19 -12.57 14.14
CA VAL A 122 12.20 -11.52 13.96
C VAL A 122 11.48 -10.18 13.81
N ASP A 123 11.96 -9.13 14.49
CA ASP A 123 11.41 -7.78 14.36
C ASP A 123 11.39 -7.34 12.89
N GLY A 124 10.27 -6.73 12.48
CA GLY A 124 10.06 -6.33 11.09
C GLY A 124 11.01 -5.24 10.60
N ASP A 125 11.59 -4.45 11.51
CA ASP A 125 12.63 -3.51 11.15
C ASP A 125 14.00 -4.19 11.09
N CYS A 126 14.55 -4.27 9.89
CA CYS A 126 15.87 -4.89 9.67
C CYS A 126 17.06 -4.00 10.04
N GLY A 127 16.86 -2.80 10.59
CA GLY A 127 17.92 -1.88 10.99
C GLY A 127 18.67 -1.18 9.86
N HIS A 128 18.57 -1.64 8.61
CA HIS A 128 19.24 -1.03 7.45
C HIS A 128 18.87 0.45 7.28
N SER A 129 19.83 1.29 6.90
CA SER A 129 19.55 2.69 6.58
C SER A 129 18.57 2.79 5.40
N ALA A 130 17.65 3.74 5.46
CA ALA A 130 16.76 4.03 4.33
C ALA A 130 17.47 4.78 3.19
N ALA A 131 18.64 5.39 3.47
CA ALA A 131 19.45 6.08 2.47
C ALA A 131 20.27 5.12 1.60
N ASP A 132 20.54 3.91 2.11
CA ASP A 132 21.42 2.96 1.44
C ASP A 132 20.64 2.19 0.38
N ARG A 133 20.99 2.42 -0.89
CA ARG A 133 20.45 1.63 -2.00
C ARG A 133 21.03 0.21 -1.93
N PRO A 134 20.21 -0.84 -2.03
CA PRO A 134 20.72 -2.19 -2.05
C PRO A 134 21.52 -2.45 -3.33
N ASP A 135 22.53 -3.32 -3.27
CA ASP A 135 23.40 -3.64 -4.43
C ASP A 135 22.64 -4.16 -5.66
N TRP A 136 21.47 -4.76 -5.44
CA TRP A 136 20.60 -5.25 -6.50
C TRP A 136 19.66 -4.18 -7.09
N PHE A 137 19.73 -2.94 -6.60
CA PHE A 137 18.90 -1.84 -7.08
C PHE A 137 19.19 -1.54 -8.56
N ASP A 138 18.12 -1.52 -9.36
CA ASP A 138 18.18 -1.23 -10.79
C ASP A 138 17.32 0.01 -11.06
N ALA A 139 17.99 1.14 -11.27
CA ALA A 139 17.33 2.43 -11.48
C ALA A 139 16.38 2.41 -12.68
N HIS A 140 16.75 1.73 -13.77
CA HIS A 140 15.91 1.64 -14.96
C HIS A 140 14.63 0.84 -14.69
N LYS A 141 14.71 -0.28 -13.97
CA LYS A 141 13.52 -1.02 -13.54
C LYS A 141 12.65 -0.22 -12.57
N PHE A 142 13.28 0.51 -11.64
CA PHE A 142 12.59 1.38 -10.70
C PHE A 142 11.78 2.46 -11.43
N ASP A 143 12.41 3.22 -12.33
CA ASP A 143 11.74 4.26 -13.11
C ASP A 143 10.66 3.70 -14.04
N ARG A 144 10.91 2.53 -14.63
CA ARG A 144 9.91 1.85 -15.45
C ARG A 144 8.67 1.46 -14.63
N ALA A 145 8.85 0.96 -13.41
CA ALA A 145 7.72 0.64 -12.52
C ALA A 145 6.90 1.89 -12.17
N LYS A 146 7.55 3.03 -11.92
CA LYS A 146 6.88 4.33 -11.71
C LYS A 146 6.04 4.74 -12.93
N GLN A 147 6.56 4.54 -14.15
CA GLN A 147 5.80 4.81 -15.36
C GLN A 147 4.57 3.89 -15.49
N ILE A 148 4.74 2.59 -15.28
CA ILE A 148 3.63 1.62 -15.34
C ILE A 148 2.56 1.98 -14.30
N PHE A 149 2.96 2.35 -13.09
CA PHE A 149 2.04 2.83 -12.06
C PHE A 149 1.26 4.07 -12.52
N ARG A 150 1.90 5.07 -13.12
CA ARG A 150 1.19 6.28 -13.63
C ARG A 150 0.16 5.94 -14.71
N GLU A 151 0.47 4.97 -15.56
CA GLU A 151 -0.41 4.49 -16.63
C GLU A 151 -1.56 3.61 -16.10
N HIS A 152 -1.37 2.92 -14.98
CA HIS A 152 -2.29 1.93 -14.42
C HIS A 152 -2.68 2.18 -12.96
N LEU A 153 -2.70 3.45 -12.57
CA LEU A 153 -2.91 3.91 -11.19
C LEU A 153 -4.15 3.30 -10.54
N PHE A 154 -5.27 3.26 -11.26
CA PHE A 154 -6.51 2.62 -10.79
C PHE A 154 -6.34 1.14 -10.47
N SER A 155 -5.71 0.37 -11.38
CA SER A 155 -5.47 -1.06 -11.19
C SER A 155 -4.58 -1.35 -9.98
N PHE A 156 -3.51 -0.56 -9.78
CA PHE A 156 -2.62 -0.71 -8.63
C PHE A 156 -3.34 -0.45 -7.31
N PHE A 157 -4.12 0.63 -7.22
CA PHE A 157 -4.85 0.93 -5.98
C PHE A 157 -5.97 -0.06 -5.70
N PHE A 158 -6.64 -0.59 -6.73
CA PHE A 158 -7.58 -1.69 -6.55
C PHE A 158 -6.88 -2.94 -6.01
N ALA A 159 -5.72 -3.31 -6.58
CA ALA A 159 -4.94 -4.43 -6.09
C ALA A 159 -4.47 -4.23 -4.64
N HIS A 160 -4.01 -3.02 -4.26
CA HIS A 160 -3.65 -2.70 -2.88
C HIS A 160 -4.84 -2.85 -1.93
N LEU A 161 -6.04 -2.41 -2.35
CA LEU A 161 -7.24 -2.49 -1.51
C LEU A 161 -7.70 -3.93 -1.29
N VAL A 162 -7.66 -4.74 -2.36
CA VAL A 162 -7.90 -6.19 -2.27
C VAL A 162 -6.86 -6.84 -1.36
N GLY A 163 -5.57 -6.59 -1.60
CA GLY A 163 -4.49 -7.15 -0.78
C GLY A 163 -4.60 -6.75 0.69
N LEU A 164 -4.98 -5.51 0.98
CA LEU A 164 -5.25 -5.05 2.33
C LEU A 164 -6.38 -5.86 2.99
N ALA A 165 -7.53 -6.04 2.31
CA ALA A 165 -8.62 -6.87 2.83
C ALA A 165 -8.19 -8.33 3.06
N MET A 166 -7.27 -8.85 2.23
CA MET A 166 -6.74 -10.20 2.42
C MET A 166 -5.76 -10.30 3.60
N VAL A 167 -4.86 -9.33 3.77
CA VAL A 167 -3.77 -9.43 4.74
C VAL A 167 -4.24 -9.25 6.19
N VAL A 168 -5.32 -8.48 6.41
CA VAL A 168 -5.92 -8.33 7.75
C VAL A 168 -6.58 -9.61 8.26
N THR A 169 -6.72 -10.65 7.43
CA THR A 169 -7.12 -11.99 7.89
C THR A 169 -6.07 -12.70 8.72
N ARG A 170 -4.81 -12.24 8.69
CA ARG A 170 -3.74 -12.76 9.52
C ARG A 170 -3.79 -12.12 10.92
N PRO A 171 -3.93 -12.91 12.01
CA PRO A 171 -4.09 -12.36 13.36
C PRO A 171 -2.94 -11.47 13.84
N SER A 172 -1.68 -11.79 13.50
CA SER A 172 -0.50 -10.97 13.84
C SER A 172 -0.47 -9.62 13.13
N ILE A 173 -1.27 -9.44 12.08
CA ILE A 173 -1.40 -8.17 11.35
C ILE A 173 -2.65 -7.42 11.82
N LEU A 174 -3.75 -8.13 12.11
CA LEU A 174 -4.98 -7.53 12.63
C LEU A 174 -4.78 -6.85 13.97
N GLU A 175 -4.15 -7.53 14.94
CA GLU A 175 -4.03 -7.03 16.32
C GLU A 175 -3.34 -5.65 16.38
N PRO A 176 -2.20 -5.38 15.71
CA PRO A 176 -1.64 -4.03 15.64
C PRO A 176 -2.59 -2.97 15.09
N LEU A 177 -3.50 -3.31 14.18
CA LEU A 177 -4.48 -2.34 13.68
C LEU A 177 -5.48 -1.98 14.76
N VAL A 178 -6.02 -2.99 15.45
CA VAL A 178 -7.02 -2.85 16.51
C VAL A 178 -6.42 -2.16 17.74
N SER A 179 -5.23 -2.56 18.17
CA SER A 179 -4.59 -2.08 19.39
C SER A 179 -4.27 -0.59 19.39
N THR A 180 -4.09 0.01 18.21
CA THR A 180 -3.84 1.47 18.09
C THR A 180 -5.06 2.32 18.43
N GLY A 181 -6.27 1.74 18.49
CA GLY A 181 -7.53 2.48 18.65
C GLY A 181 -7.89 3.37 17.46
N ARG A 182 -7.04 3.50 16.44
CA ARG A 182 -7.24 4.32 15.23
C ARG A 182 -8.03 3.59 14.15
N SER A 183 -8.76 2.55 14.52
CA SER A 183 -9.50 1.65 13.61
C SER A 183 -10.82 1.16 14.21
N SER A 184 -11.32 1.85 15.25
CA SER A 184 -12.56 1.50 15.96
C SER A 184 -13.84 2.08 15.35
N THR A 185 -13.72 2.97 14.38
CA THR A 185 -14.85 3.61 13.68
C THR A 185 -14.58 3.71 12.18
N LEU A 186 -15.63 3.74 11.36
CA LEU A 186 -15.56 3.99 9.91
C LEU A 186 -14.89 5.32 9.61
N SER A 187 -15.14 6.35 10.42
CA SER A 187 -14.51 7.66 10.27
C SER A 187 -12.99 7.63 10.52
N ALA A 188 -12.55 6.84 11.51
CA ALA A 188 -11.14 6.61 11.79
C ALA A 188 -10.47 5.75 10.71
N LEU A 189 -11.15 4.68 10.25
CA LEU A 189 -10.68 3.84 9.14
C LEU A 189 -10.56 4.66 7.86
N TYR A 190 -11.54 5.50 7.53
CA TYR A 190 -11.48 6.39 6.37
C TYR A 190 -10.24 7.30 6.42
N ARG A 191 -9.99 7.95 7.55
CA ARG A 191 -8.78 8.77 7.75
C ARG A 191 -7.50 7.95 7.57
N ARG A 192 -7.44 6.76 8.20
CA ARG A 192 -6.29 5.85 8.13
C ARG A 192 -5.98 5.44 6.69
N TYR A 193 -6.97 5.00 5.93
CA TYR A 193 -6.75 4.48 4.59
C TYR A 193 -6.61 5.58 3.54
N LEU A 194 -7.23 6.75 3.74
CA LEU A 194 -6.89 7.92 2.93
C LEU A 194 -5.43 8.35 3.14
N SER A 195 -4.94 8.35 4.39
CA SER A 195 -3.54 8.60 4.71
C SER A 195 -2.62 7.56 4.05
N THR A 196 -2.93 6.28 4.22
CA THR A 196 -2.18 5.16 3.60
C THR A 196 -2.12 5.31 2.08
N LEU A 197 -3.25 5.62 1.43
CA LEU A 197 -3.32 5.85 -0.01
C LEU A 197 -2.39 6.98 -0.43
N ARG A 198 -2.38 8.11 0.31
CA ARG A 198 -1.49 9.24 0.03
C ARG A 198 -0.02 8.87 0.17
N HIS A 199 0.37 8.16 1.22
CA HIS A 199 1.74 7.69 1.41
C HIS A 199 2.19 6.80 0.25
N VAL A 200 1.40 5.80 -0.09
CA VAL A 200 1.70 4.84 -1.17
C VAL A 200 1.77 5.55 -2.52
N LYS A 201 0.82 6.45 -2.82
CA LYS A 201 0.86 7.28 -4.03
C LYS A 201 2.16 8.08 -4.12
N CYS A 202 2.55 8.70 -3.01
CA CYS A 202 3.77 9.49 -2.92
C CYS A 202 5.00 8.63 -3.25
N TRP A 203 5.10 7.41 -2.71
CA TRP A 203 6.22 6.49 -2.96
C TRP A 203 6.35 6.10 -4.44
N TYR A 204 5.25 5.89 -5.15
CA TYR A 204 5.30 5.58 -6.58
C TYR A 204 5.58 6.79 -7.48
N GLU A 205 5.30 8.01 -7.02
CA GLU A 205 5.46 9.22 -7.83
C GLU A 205 6.81 9.92 -7.60
N GLY A 206 7.27 9.99 -6.35
CA GLY A 206 8.53 10.62 -5.93
C GLY A 206 9.72 9.66 -5.92
N ASP A 207 10.88 10.14 -5.47
CA ASP A 207 12.10 9.36 -5.30
C ASP A 207 12.35 9.02 -3.83
N ILE A 208 12.16 7.76 -3.44
CA ILE A 208 12.39 7.30 -2.05
C ILE A 208 13.86 7.33 -1.64
N TRP A 209 14.78 7.48 -2.60
CA TRP A 209 16.22 7.50 -2.35
C TRP A 209 16.80 8.92 -2.27
N SER A 210 15.98 9.94 -2.53
CA SER A 210 16.38 11.35 -2.42
C SER A 210 15.91 11.88 -1.06
N PRO A 211 16.82 12.20 -0.11
CA PRO A 211 16.46 12.57 1.27
C PRO A 211 15.44 13.73 1.37
N ASP A 212 15.51 14.69 0.44
CA ASP A 212 14.65 15.87 0.43
C ASP A 212 13.31 15.65 -0.31
N ASP A 213 13.11 14.47 -0.93
CA ASP A 213 11.86 14.15 -1.62
C ASP A 213 10.78 13.75 -0.62
N ALA A 214 9.55 14.21 -0.87
CA ALA A 214 8.39 13.87 -0.05
C ALA A 214 8.16 12.35 0.07
N ALA A 215 8.58 11.55 -0.91
CA ALA A 215 8.51 10.10 -0.89
C ALA A 215 9.48 9.49 0.14
N ALA A 216 10.71 9.99 0.23
CA ALA A 216 11.71 9.55 1.20
C ALA A 216 11.28 9.91 2.64
N LEU A 217 10.82 11.14 2.85
CA LEU A 217 10.28 11.57 4.14
C LEU A 217 9.05 10.73 4.55
N SER A 218 8.16 10.46 3.60
CA SER A 218 6.97 9.64 3.80
C SER A 218 7.30 8.20 4.20
N ILE A 219 8.23 7.53 3.50
CA ILE A 219 8.59 6.14 3.82
C ILE A 219 9.32 6.04 5.16
N ALA A 220 10.19 7.00 5.48
CA ALA A 220 10.86 7.09 6.79
C ALA A 220 9.84 7.28 7.91
N ARG A 221 8.83 8.14 7.71
CA ARG A 221 7.74 8.33 8.68
C ARG A 221 6.92 7.08 8.91
N VAL A 222 6.56 6.34 7.85
CA VAL A 222 5.81 5.07 8.00
C VAL A 222 6.65 4.01 8.72
N ARG A 223 7.95 3.91 8.43
CA ARG A 223 8.86 3.05 9.17
C ARG A 223 8.90 3.39 10.66
N GLN A 224 8.98 4.69 11.00
CA GLN A 224 8.91 5.15 12.39
C GLN A 224 7.59 4.72 13.06
N MET A 225 6.44 4.90 12.39
CA MET A 225 5.15 4.47 12.94
C MET A 225 5.11 2.96 13.21
N HIS A 226 5.65 2.14 12.31
CA HIS A 226 5.75 0.70 12.55
C HIS A 226 6.66 0.35 13.73
N ARG A 227 7.81 1.05 13.90
CA ARG A 227 8.69 0.88 15.07
C ARG A 227 7.99 1.24 16.37
N GLU A 228 7.23 2.32 16.39
CA GLU A 228 6.49 2.76 17.58
C GLU A 228 5.45 1.72 17.99
N VAL A 229 4.67 1.20 17.04
CA VAL A 229 3.68 0.14 17.32
C VAL A 229 4.35 -1.18 17.70
N SER A 230 5.44 -1.58 17.02
CA SER A 230 6.23 -2.77 17.41
C SER A 230 6.75 -2.63 18.85
N GLY A 231 7.30 -1.47 19.20
CA GLY A 231 7.79 -1.16 20.55
C GLY A 231 6.71 -1.26 21.64
N GLN A 232 5.48 -0.81 21.34
CA GLN A 232 4.33 -0.95 22.24
C GLN A 232 3.91 -2.41 22.45
N LEU A 233 4.10 -3.26 21.43
CA LEU A 233 3.70 -4.66 21.43
C LEU A 233 4.84 -5.63 21.74
N ARG A 234 6.08 -5.16 21.98
CA ARG A 234 7.29 -5.98 22.11
C ARG A 234 7.20 -7.13 23.13
N ASN A 235 6.45 -6.93 24.20
CA ASN A 235 6.28 -7.90 25.29
C ASN A 235 5.04 -8.80 25.11
N ARG A 236 4.35 -8.68 23.97
CA ARG A 236 3.17 -9.45 23.61
C ARG A 236 3.50 -10.29 22.38
N ARG A 237 2.85 -11.44 22.28
CA ARG A 237 2.88 -12.29 21.08
C ARG A 237 1.46 -12.50 20.58
N CYS A 238 1.33 -12.85 19.31
CA CYS A 238 0.06 -13.25 18.75
C CYS A 238 -0.45 -14.50 19.49
N PRO A 239 -1.61 -14.46 20.15
CA PRO A 239 -2.11 -15.63 20.88
C PRO A 239 -2.50 -16.78 19.94
N VAL A 240 -2.78 -16.49 18.67
CA VAL A 240 -3.19 -17.50 17.67
C VAL A 240 -1.98 -18.15 16.99
N THR A 241 -0.95 -17.37 16.63
CA THR A 241 0.20 -17.88 15.86
C THR A 241 1.49 -17.99 16.68
N GLY A 242 1.55 -17.41 17.87
CA GLY A 242 2.78 -17.26 18.66
C GLY A 242 3.78 -16.23 18.12
N ALA A 243 3.47 -15.61 16.98
CA ALA A 243 4.36 -14.71 16.25
C ALA A 243 4.63 -13.40 17.00
N THR A 244 5.78 -12.80 16.71
CA THR A 244 6.06 -11.40 17.03
C THR A 244 5.17 -10.50 16.18
N TYR A 245 4.61 -9.45 16.76
CA TYR A 245 3.81 -8.48 16.00
C TYR A 245 4.68 -7.62 15.10
N LEU A 246 4.19 -7.31 13.89
CA LEU A 246 4.97 -6.63 12.85
C LEU A 246 6.31 -7.32 12.57
N SER A 247 6.31 -8.65 12.55
CA SER A 247 7.50 -9.44 12.24
C SER A 247 7.99 -9.24 10.80
N GLN A 248 9.20 -9.71 10.45
CA GLN A 248 9.66 -9.69 9.06
C GLN A 248 8.72 -10.49 8.13
N LEU A 249 8.13 -11.58 8.64
CA LEU A 249 7.11 -12.31 7.89
C LEU A 249 5.86 -11.44 7.64
N ASP A 250 5.38 -10.72 8.66
CA ASP A 250 4.22 -9.83 8.51
C ASP A 250 4.51 -8.69 7.51
N MET A 251 5.72 -8.14 7.54
CA MET A 251 6.19 -7.14 6.56
C MET A 251 6.23 -7.73 5.14
N ALA A 252 6.77 -8.93 4.97
CA ALA A 252 6.84 -9.61 3.67
C ALA A 252 5.45 -9.95 3.11
N VAL A 253 4.53 -10.45 3.95
CA VAL A 253 3.14 -10.72 3.56
C VAL A 253 2.42 -9.43 3.19
N THR A 254 2.66 -8.33 3.92
CA THR A 254 2.08 -7.01 3.60
C THR A 254 2.62 -6.47 2.28
N GLN A 255 3.92 -6.58 2.02
CA GLN A 255 4.51 -6.20 0.72
C GLN A 255 3.94 -7.04 -0.42
N PHE A 256 3.74 -8.35 -0.19
CA PHE A 256 3.06 -9.23 -1.14
C PHE A 256 1.61 -8.80 -1.41
N ALA A 257 0.86 -8.42 -0.37
CA ALA A 257 -0.49 -7.91 -0.55
C ALA A 257 -0.55 -6.67 -1.45
N PHE A 258 0.47 -5.81 -1.42
CA PHE A 258 0.53 -4.63 -2.26
C PHE A 258 1.00 -4.94 -3.69
N VAL A 259 2.10 -5.67 -3.85
CA VAL A 259 2.75 -5.83 -5.16
C VAL A 259 2.54 -7.21 -5.78
N GLY A 260 2.37 -8.24 -4.95
CA GLY A 260 2.25 -9.64 -5.37
C GLY A 260 1.06 -9.88 -6.29
N LEU A 261 -0.11 -9.31 -5.99
CA LEU A 261 -1.31 -9.47 -6.81
C LEU A 261 -1.13 -8.85 -8.21
N VAL A 262 -0.44 -7.71 -8.30
CA VAL A 262 -0.11 -7.03 -9.56
C VAL A 262 0.82 -7.89 -10.42
N VAL A 263 1.77 -8.57 -9.80
CA VAL A 263 2.77 -9.39 -10.50
C VAL A 263 2.23 -10.76 -10.90
N LEU A 264 1.43 -11.40 -10.04
CA LEU A 264 0.88 -12.74 -10.27
C LEU A 264 -0.36 -12.73 -11.17
N HIS A 265 -1.20 -11.69 -11.06
CA HIS A 265 -2.47 -11.59 -11.78
C HIS A 265 -2.56 -10.37 -12.71
N PRO A 266 -1.55 -10.12 -13.57
CA PRO A 266 -1.48 -8.89 -14.36
C PRO A 266 -2.53 -8.81 -15.48
N ARG A 267 -3.27 -9.89 -15.78
CA ARG A 267 -4.36 -9.89 -16.77
C ARG A 267 -5.71 -9.57 -16.12
N GLN A 268 -5.87 -10.00 -14.87
CA GLN A 268 -7.06 -9.82 -14.05
C GLN A 268 -7.18 -8.39 -13.50
N LEU A 269 -6.12 -7.59 -13.61
CA LEU A 269 -6.08 -6.18 -13.23
C LEU A 269 -6.14 -5.24 -14.45
N GLY A 270 -6.73 -5.71 -15.56
CA GLY A 270 -6.65 -5.08 -16.89
C GLY A 270 -5.35 -5.47 -17.60
N PRO A 271 -5.13 -5.13 -18.88
CA PRO A 271 -3.89 -5.52 -19.55
C PRO A 271 -2.72 -4.67 -19.08
N LEU A 272 -2.10 -5.08 -17.97
CA LEU A 272 -0.76 -4.62 -17.62
C LEU A 272 0.24 -5.15 -18.66
N PRO A 273 1.34 -4.42 -18.94
CA PRO A 273 2.34 -4.88 -19.90
C PRO A 273 2.82 -6.29 -19.57
N GLN A 274 2.86 -7.20 -20.56
CA GLN A 274 3.25 -8.62 -20.36
C GLN A 274 4.65 -8.79 -19.72
N ARG A 275 5.51 -7.77 -19.82
CA ARG A 275 6.86 -7.74 -19.23
C ARG A 275 6.88 -7.45 -17.72
N VAL A 276 5.72 -7.20 -17.09
CA VAL A 276 5.56 -7.20 -15.62
C VAL A 276 5.60 -8.63 -15.05
N ARG A 277 5.60 -9.66 -15.91
CA ARG A 277 6.04 -11.01 -15.52
C ARG A 277 7.53 -10.99 -15.16
N ALA A 278 7.84 -10.47 -13.98
CA ALA A 278 8.99 -10.96 -13.24
C ALA A 278 8.85 -12.49 -13.20
N ARG A 279 9.96 -13.21 -13.32
CA ARG A 279 10.01 -14.66 -13.11
C ARG A 279 9.73 -14.96 -11.64
N VAL A 280 8.57 -14.57 -11.12
CA VAL A 280 8.08 -14.95 -9.79
C VAL A 280 7.65 -16.40 -9.93
N ARG A 281 8.61 -17.28 -9.64
CA ARG A 281 8.52 -18.72 -9.85
C ARG A 281 7.69 -19.44 -8.78
N SER A 282 7.13 -18.75 -7.79
CA SER A 282 6.29 -19.40 -6.79
C SER A 282 5.23 -18.45 -6.21
N PRO A 283 3.92 -18.76 -6.34
CA PRO A 283 2.84 -18.08 -5.62
C PRO A 283 2.80 -18.50 -4.13
N LEU A 284 3.97 -18.71 -3.52
CA LEU A 284 4.12 -19.36 -2.23
C LEU A 284 3.36 -18.64 -1.11
N LEU A 285 3.51 -17.31 -1.05
CA LEU A 285 2.81 -16.45 -0.09
C LEU A 285 1.29 -16.48 -0.35
N GLU A 286 0.88 -16.48 -1.62
CA GLU A 286 -0.53 -16.58 -2.01
C GLU A 286 -1.15 -17.89 -1.50
N GLU A 287 -0.54 -19.02 -1.89
CA GLU A 287 -1.07 -20.36 -1.61
C GLU A 287 -0.98 -20.75 -0.14
N LYS A 288 0.11 -20.38 0.54
CA LYS A 288 0.40 -20.90 1.88
C LYS A 288 0.03 -19.95 3.02
N LEU A 289 -0.13 -18.66 2.76
CA LEU A 289 -0.43 -17.68 3.81
C LEU A 289 -1.72 -16.90 3.52
N VAL A 290 -1.94 -16.48 2.28
CA VAL A 290 -3.07 -15.61 1.94
C VAL A 290 -4.36 -16.39 1.76
N LYS A 291 -4.39 -17.42 0.88
CA LYS A 291 -5.59 -18.23 0.64
C LYS A 291 -6.15 -18.90 1.90
N PRO A 292 -5.34 -19.51 2.79
CA PRO A 292 -5.87 -20.09 4.03
C PRO A 292 -6.51 -19.05 4.95
N GLY A 293 -5.94 -17.84 5.01
CA GLY A 293 -6.49 -16.72 5.79
C GLY A 293 -7.85 -16.27 5.29
N LEU A 294 -8.08 -16.31 3.97
CA LEU A 294 -9.39 -16.00 3.38
C LEU A 294 -10.45 -17.06 3.68
N VAL A 295 -10.08 -18.35 3.63
CA VAL A 295 -11.03 -19.45 3.87
C VAL A 295 -11.42 -19.55 5.35
N LYS A 296 -10.47 -19.25 6.26
CA LYS A 296 -10.64 -19.38 7.71
C LYS A 296 -10.45 -18.05 8.43
N ALA A 297 -10.99 -16.96 7.86
CA ALA A 297 -10.93 -15.65 8.48
C ALA A 297 -11.74 -15.64 9.79
N SER A 298 -11.20 -15.01 10.85
CA SER A 298 -11.97 -14.78 12.06
C SER A 298 -13.13 -13.81 11.79
N PRO A 299 -14.20 -13.82 12.61
CA PRO A 299 -15.30 -12.85 12.49
C PRO A 299 -14.79 -11.40 12.59
N GLU A 300 -13.83 -11.15 13.48
CA GLU A 300 -13.21 -9.83 13.66
C GLU A 300 -12.41 -9.39 12.43
N ALA A 301 -11.61 -10.28 11.83
CA ALA A 301 -10.89 -9.98 10.59
C ALA A 301 -11.84 -9.69 9.43
N SER A 302 -12.92 -10.47 9.33
CA SER A 302 -13.95 -10.30 8.31
C SER A 302 -14.68 -8.96 8.49
N ALA A 303 -15.01 -8.59 9.73
CA ALA A 303 -15.61 -7.31 10.08
C ALA A 303 -14.67 -6.15 9.72
N MET A 304 -13.41 -6.21 10.16
CA MET A 304 -12.38 -5.22 9.80
C MET A 304 -12.29 -5.03 8.28
N SER A 305 -12.23 -6.13 7.51
CA SER A 305 -12.18 -6.05 6.04
C SER A 305 -13.41 -5.36 5.46
N LYS A 306 -14.61 -5.68 5.96
CA LYS A 306 -15.87 -5.04 5.54
C LYS A 306 -15.90 -3.56 5.89
N ASP A 307 -15.40 -3.19 7.07
CA ASP A 307 -15.37 -1.80 7.54
C ASP A 307 -14.37 -0.97 6.75
N ILE A 308 -13.20 -1.54 6.40
CA ILE A 308 -12.22 -0.92 5.49
C ILE A 308 -12.89 -0.55 4.16
N ILE A 309 -13.57 -1.52 3.53
CA ILE A 309 -14.22 -1.31 2.23
C ILE A 309 -15.38 -0.30 2.36
N SER A 310 -16.16 -0.39 3.45
CA SER A 310 -17.25 0.55 3.72
C SER A 310 -16.75 1.97 3.92
N ALA A 311 -15.63 2.15 4.63
CA ALA A 311 -15.00 3.46 4.82
C ALA A 311 -14.45 4.03 3.50
N VAL A 312 -13.87 3.20 2.64
CA VAL A 312 -13.32 3.64 1.34
C VAL A 312 -14.42 3.84 0.28
N ARG A 313 -15.61 3.26 0.46
CA ARG A 313 -16.75 3.41 -0.47
C ARG A 313 -17.17 4.87 -0.73
N VAL A 314 -16.91 5.79 0.21
CA VAL A 314 -17.14 7.23 -0.03
C VAL A 314 -16.26 7.82 -1.14
N LEU A 315 -15.14 7.15 -1.46
CA LEU A 315 -14.26 7.47 -2.59
C LEU A 315 -14.64 6.69 -3.86
N VAL A 316 -15.18 5.47 -3.70
CA VAL A 316 -15.55 4.56 -4.79
C VAL A 316 -16.97 4.02 -4.55
N ILE A 317 -17.96 4.75 -5.05
CA ILE A 317 -19.39 4.59 -4.68
C ILE A 317 -19.96 3.20 -4.94
N PHE A 318 -19.50 2.50 -5.98
CA PHE A 318 -20.01 1.18 -6.37
C PHE A 318 -19.20 0.00 -5.79
N LEU A 319 -18.31 0.26 -4.85
CA LEU A 319 -17.48 -0.77 -4.23
C LEU A 319 -18.20 -1.40 -3.03
N SER A 320 -18.37 -2.72 -3.06
CA SER A 320 -18.82 -3.52 -1.93
C SER A 320 -17.80 -4.59 -1.58
N TYR A 321 -17.77 -5.02 -0.31
CA TYR A 321 -16.84 -6.08 0.12
C TYR A 321 -17.17 -7.40 -0.57
N GLU A 322 -18.43 -7.83 -0.54
CA GLU A 322 -18.83 -9.14 -1.09
C GLU A 322 -18.64 -9.18 -2.62
N GLY A 323 -18.97 -8.09 -3.33
CA GLY A 323 -18.77 -8.01 -4.77
C GLY A 323 -17.28 -8.01 -5.15
N MET A 324 -16.44 -7.28 -4.40
CA MET A 324 -14.99 -7.26 -4.60
C MET A 324 -14.35 -8.62 -4.29
N MET A 325 -14.73 -9.26 -3.19
CA MET A 325 -14.19 -10.55 -2.78
C MET A 325 -14.69 -11.69 -3.68
N ALA A 326 -15.94 -11.66 -4.15
CA ALA A 326 -16.42 -12.61 -5.15
C ALA A 326 -15.64 -12.51 -6.47
N TYR A 327 -15.34 -11.27 -6.91
CA TYR A 327 -14.49 -11.07 -8.09
C TYR A 327 -13.09 -11.64 -7.88
N TRP A 328 -12.46 -11.36 -6.74
CA TRP A 328 -11.08 -11.76 -6.49
C TRP A 328 -10.93 -13.25 -6.19
N ALA A 329 -11.84 -13.84 -5.41
CA ALA A 329 -11.87 -15.27 -5.13
C ALA A 329 -11.89 -16.10 -6.43
N ARG A 330 -12.65 -15.65 -7.43
CA ARG A 330 -12.65 -16.24 -8.77
C ARG A 330 -11.28 -16.17 -9.46
N GLN A 331 -10.51 -15.10 -9.25
CA GLN A 331 -9.17 -14.95 -9.86
C GLN A 331 -8.13 -15.88 -9.22
N VAL A 332 -8.27 -16.12 -7.92
CA VAL A 332 -7.34 -16.96 -7.16
C VAL A 332 -7.80 -18.42 -7.05
N GLY A 333 -8.93 -18.79 -7.66
CA GLY A 333 -9.47 -20.16 -7.64
C GLY A 333 -10.00 -20.58 -6.28
N LEU A 334 -10.65 -19.67 -5.56
CA LEU A 334 -11.36 -19.94 -4.31
C LEU A 334 -12.88 -19.87 -4.52
N ASP A 335 -13.60 -20.76 -3.86
CA ASP A 335 -15.06 -20.74 -3.81
C ASP A 335 -15.50 -19.69 -2.78
N PHE A 336 -16.17 -18.64 -3.25
CA PHE A 336 -16.74 -17.60 -2.39
C PHE A 336 -18.24 -17.82 -2.25
N ASN A 337 -18.61 -18.61 -1.24
CA ASN A 337 -19.99 -19.00 -0.97
C ASN A 337 -20.74 -17.97 -0.11
N ALA A 338 -20.77 -16.72 -0.56
CA ALA A 338 -21.58 -15.67 0.05
C ALA A 338 -22.83 -15.41 -0.80
N ALA A 339 -23.99 -15.30 -0.16
CA ALA A 339 -25.20 -14.84 -0.83
C ALA A 339 -25.04 -13.35 -1.16
N LEU A 340 -24.88 -13.03 -2.45
CA LEU A 340 -24.73 -11.66 -2.91
C LEU A 340 -26.07 -10.94 -2.87
N SER A 341 -26.12 -9.78 -2.22
CA SER A 341 -27.26 -8.88 -2.40
C SER A 341 -27.31 -8.34 -3.84
N LEU A 342 -28.42 -7.72 -4.22
CA LEU A 342 -28.52 -7.06 -5.53
C LEU A 342 -27.41 -6.02 -5.73
N TYR A 343 -27.06 -5.27 -4.68
CA TYR A 343 -25.98 -4.29 -4.72
C TYR A 343 -24.61 -4.95 -4.89
N ASP A 344 -24.36 -6.06 -4.19
CA ASP A 344 -23.09 -6.80 -4.32
C ASP A 344 -22.93 -7.43 -5.71
N TRP A 345 -24.02 -7.94 -6.28
CA TRP A 345 -24.04 -8.45 -7.64
C TRP A 345 -23.71 -7.35 -8.66
N TRP A 346 -24.29 -6.15 -8.51
CA TRP A 346 -23.93 -5.00 -9.33
C TRP A 346 -22.47 -4.59 -9.15
N SER A 347 -21.98 -4.55 -7.91
CA SER A 347 -20.58 -4.27 -7.62
C SER A 347 -19.65 -5.27 -8.32
N TYR A 348 -19.93 -6.57 -8.19
CA TYR A 348 -19.21 -7.64 -8.88
C TYR A 348 -19.23 -7.45 -10.40
N CYS A 349 -20.40 -7.24 -11.00
CA CYS A 349 -20.56 -7.06 -12.44
C CYS A 349 -19.79 -5.84 -12.96
N LEU A 350 -19.83 -4.72 -12.23
CA LEU A 350 -19.08 -3.51 -12.59
C LEU A 350 -17.57 -3.72 -12.48
N ILE A 351 -17.09 -4.38 -11.43
CA ILE A 351 -15.67 -4.74 -11.28
C ILE A 351 -15.25 -5.66 -12.42
N TRP A 352 -16.03 -6.72 -12.69
CA TRP A 352 -15.75 -7.66 -13.77
C TRP A 352 -15.67 -6.97 -15.12
N LEU A 353 -16.68 -6.15 -15.47
CA LEU A 353 -16.74 -5.37 -16.71
C LEU A 353 -15.54 -4.42 -16.82
N THR A 354 -15.20 -3.74 -15.72
CA THR A 354 -14.09 -2.79 -15.68
C THR A 354 -12.76 -3.48 -15.99
N PHE A 355 -12.44 -4.56 -15.28
CA PHE A 355 -11.14 -5.21 -15.40
C PHE A 355 -11.01 -6.14 -16.61
N ASN A 356 -12.11 -6.79 -17.04
CA ASN A 356 -12.06 -7.72 -18.16
C ASN A 356 -12.27 -7.04 -19.51
N LEU A 357 -12.99 -5.91 -19.56
CA LEU A 357 -13.32 -5.23 -20.82
C LEU A 357 -12.82 -3.78 -20.85
N LEU A 358 -13.28 -2.91 -19.94
CA LEU A 358 -13.07 -1.46 -20.09
C LEU A 358 -11.60 -1.07 -20.04
N LEU A 359 -10.84 -1.58 -19.06
CA LEU A 359 -9.43 -1.25 -18.89
C LEU A 359 -8.53 -1.76 -20.02
N ARG A 360 -9.06 -2.56 -20.96
CA ARG A 360 -8.34 -2.91 -22.19
C ARG A 360 -8.14 -1.73 -23.13
N TYR A 361 -9.02 -0.74 -23.05
CA TYR A 361 -8.99 0.44 -23.90
C TYR A 361 -8.32 1.61 -23.15
N ARG A 362 -7.38 2.27 -23.84
CA ARG A 362 -6.62 3.41 -23.28
C ARG A 362 -7.53 4.53 -22.76
N THR A 363 -8.63 4.81 -23.45
CA THR A 363 -9.59 5.86 -23.08
C THR A 363 -10.21 5.59 -21.71
N PHE A 364 -10.76 4.40 -21.49
CA PHE A 364 -11.36 4.03 -20.21
C PHE A 364 -10.31 3.95 -19.10
N ARG A 365 -9.12 3.42 -19.36
CA ARG A 365 -8.01 3.43 -18.38
C ARG A 365 -7.65 4.86 -17.94
N ASN A 366 -7.55 5.79 -18.88
CA ASN A 366 -7.31 7.21 -18.56
C ASN A 366 -8.46 7.81 -17.74
N MET A 367 -9.71 7.50 -18.10
CA MET A 367 -10.90 7.93 -17.37
C MET A 367 -10.89 7.41 -15.91
N PHE A 368 -10.67 6.12 -15.68
CA PHE A 368 -10.60 5.55 -14.32
C PHE A 368 -9.44 6.14 -13.50
N ASN A 369 -8.26 6.32 -14.12
CA ASN A 369 -7.14 6.99 -13.46
C ASN A 369 -7.48 8.45 -13.09
N TRP A 370 -8.17 9.17 -13.97
CA TRP A 370 -8.63 10.53 -13.70
C TRP A 370 -9.67 10.55 -12.57
N LEU A 371 -10.67 9.68 -12.61
CA LEU A 371 -11.69 9.54 -11.56
C LEU A 371 -11.04 9.27 -10.20
N LEU A 372 -10.08 8.34 -10.12
CA LEU A 372 -9.38 8.06 -8.88
C LEU A 372 -8.58 9.27 -8.38
N ARG A 373 -7.88 10.01 -9.26
CA ARG A 373 -7.20 11.25 -8.88
C ARG A 373 -8.18 12.32 -8.38
N VAL A 374 -9.38 12.41 -8.95
CA VAL A 374 -10.43 13.29 -8.46
C VAL A 374 -10.91 12.84 -7.09
N ALA A 375 -11.18 11.55 -6.90
CA ALA A 375 -11.60 10.99 -5.61
C ALA A 375 -10.58 11.27 -4.50
N ILE A 376 -9.29 11.03 -4.75
CA ILE A 376 -8.20 11.29 -3.77
C ILE A 376 -8.12 12.79 -3.44
N ARG A 377 -8.19 13.66 -4.44
CA ARG A 377 -8.18 15.12 -4.23
C ARG A 377 -9.39 15.58 -3.44
N ARG A 378 -10.58 15.04 -3.74
CA ARG A 378 -11.81 15.33 -2.98
C ARG A 378 -11.71 14.81 -1.56
N GLY A 379 -11.23 13.59 -1.35
CA GLY A 379 -11.01 13.02 -0.04
C GLY A 379 -10.04 13.84 0.81
N THR A 380 -9.01 14.41 0.19
CA THR A 380 -8.05 15.28 0.88
C THR A 380 -8.64 16.67 1.18
N LYS A 381 -9.32 17.30 0.21
CA LYS A 381 -9.89 18.65 0.35
C LYS A 381 -11.12 18.68 1.27
N TRP A 382 -11.96 17.66 1.18
CA TRP A 382 -13.24 17.56 1.88
C TRP A 382 -13.24 16.45 2.94
N GLY A 383 -12.06 16.02 3.39
CA GLY A 383 -11.92 14.89 4.31
C GLY A 383 -12.71 15.05 5.59
N GLY A 384 -12.73 16.26 6.17
CA GLY A 384 -13.53 16.55 7.36
C GLY A 384 -15.04 16.46 7.14
N TYR A 385 -15.54 16.81 5.95
CA TYR A 385 -16.97 16.66 5.62
C TYR A 385 -17.35 15.18 5.46
N LEU A 386 -16.55 14.41 4.72
CA LEU A 386 -16.77 12.98 4.53
C LEU A 386 -16.68 12.21 5.85
N GLN A 387 -15.75 12.62 6.73
CA GLN A 387 -15.64 12.06 8.07
C GLN A 387 -16.93 12.29 8.88
N LYS A 388 -17.48 13.52 8.87
CA LYS A 388 -18.74 13.83 9.54
C LYS A 388 -19.93 13.01 8.99
N GLN A 389 -19.96 12.75 7.67
CA GLN A 389 -20.99 11.88 7.09
C GLN A 389 -20.90 10.44 7.61
N LEU A 390 -19.69 9.89 7.74
CA LEU A 390 -19.48 8.56 8.30
C LEU A 390 -19.87 8.52 9.78
N GLU A 391 -19.49 9.54 10.56
CA GLU A 391 -19.87 9.66 11.97
C GLU A 391 -21.40 9.71 12.15
N ALA A 392 -22.11 10.44 11.27
CA ALA A 392 -23.57 10.48 11.27
C ALA A 392 -24.18 9.11 10.94
N GLN A 393 -23.63 8.37 9.96
CA GLN A 393 -24.09 7.02 9.63
C GLN A 393 -23.92 6.06 10.83
N GLU A 394 -22.81 6.15 11.55
CA GLU A 394 -22.56 5.34 12.74
C GLU A 394 -23.51 5.67 13.89
N LEU A 395 -23.80 6.96 14.09
CA LEU A 395 -24.79 7.41 15.08
C LEU A 395 -26.17 6.83 14.75
N HIS A 396 -26.61 6.92 13.50
CA HIS A 396 -27.90 6.37 13.06
C HIS A 396 -27.97 4.84 13.21
N ALA A 397 -26.89 4.11 12.93
CA ALA A 397 -26.86 2.66 13.08
C ALA A 397 -26.87 2.17 14.54
N ARG A 398 -26.58 3.06 15.50
CA ARG A 398 -26.60 2.76 16.95
C ARG A 398 -27.93 3.09 17.63
N VAL A 399 -28.84 3.79 16.95
CA VAL A 399 -30.19 4.04 17.47
C VAL A 399 -31.07 2.84 17.08
N PRO A 400 -31.58 2.08 18.07
CA PRO A 400 -32.31 0.84 17.85
C PRO A 400 -33.65 1.01 17.13
#